data_AF-A0A519X2N7-F1
#
_entry.id   AF-A0A519X2N7-F1
#
_cell.length_a   1.000
_cell.length_b   1.000
_cell.length_c   1.000
_cell.angle_alpha   90.00
_cell.angle_beta   90.00
_cell.angle_gamma   90.00
#
_symmetry.space_group_name_H-M   'P 1'
#
loop_
_entity.id
_entity.type
_entity.pdbx_description
1 polymer ?
#
loop_
_entity_poly.entity_id
_entity_poly.type
_entity_poly.pdbx_seq_one_letter_code
_entity_poly.pdbx_strand_id
1 'polypeptide(L)'
;MIQTTIRVLTALPLLFLLPFRNIDEPSRVSQVPVQKKHIIWDQQTLRKVSSSESGRNSGYGRMIQLTNKSLICVYESSGSTVAVTSSDLGNKWSSPEIIAARTNGISMAVPDLIQLKSGRLIVFYNPRPIQQSPEKKFGISCKTSDDNGKSWSPEKVLYEADWQFENGCWEPSAVQIPNGEIQLFFANESDYRKSNEQNISMLRSVNNGDSWTKEREIISFSKGSRDGMPVPILLKNHQEIVFAIEDNGDGNFKPAIIRNNLRKNWSEVTNQGSQNRSLALVEKLEKEIYAGAPYLRQLKSGETILSYQGTEGRINEMKHADMKVVIGDVNARDFSAKSVPFTIPANKSCLWNSLAVLDDDTIVAVTSTNAFSDRSEIWMIKGHLVSDEQDIRKPLLMADPTVFLDNGTYYLYGTSSNKGFQTYVSSDLKHWSEPKGLKGGMVLKKGEAFGNGGFWAPQVFKHKGLYYMAYTADEQIAIATSESPLGPFKQKVMKSLSGTGKQIDPFIYFDSNGKVYLYHVKLQNGNRIFVVEMKPDLSDVILGTE
;
A
#
# COMPACT_ATOMS: atom_id res chain seq x y z
N MET A 1 -73.65 36.56 -38.13
CA MET A 1 -74.61 36.93 -37.07
C MET A 1 -74.17 36.23 -35.79
N ILE A 2 -73.90 36.99 -34.73
CA ILE A 2 -73.55 36.49 -33.39
C ILE A 2 -74.82 35.97 -32.72
N GLN A 3 -74.78 34.81 -32.05
CA GLN A 3 -75.63 34.55 -30.87
C GLN A 3 -75.16 33.34 -30.02
N THR A 4 -74.47 33.68 -28.93
CA THR A 4 -74.76 33.40 -27.51
C THR A 4 -75.68 32.21 -27.13
N THR A 5 -75.08 31.23 -26.44
CA THR A 5 -75.40 30.64 -25.10
C THR A 5 -76.80 30.06 -24.79
N ILE A 6 -76.85 28.84 -24.20
CA ILE A 6 -77.49 28.50 -22.90
C ILE A 6 -77.33 26.99 -22.55
N ARG A 7 -77.15 26.73 -21.26
CA ARG A 7 -77.00 25.46 -20.54
C ARG A 7 -78.28 24.63 -20.45
N VAL A 8 -78.15 23.30 -20.32
CA VAL A 8 -79.11 22.44 -19.61
C VAL A 8 -78.33 21.40 -18.78
N LEU A 9 -78.69 21.25 -17.50
CA LEU A 9 -78.20 20.21 -16.58
C LEU A 9 -79.32 19.18 -16.33
N THR A 10 -78.87 17.94 -16.06
CA THR A 10 -79.46 16.87 -15.20
C THR A 10 -80.70 16.10 -15.67
N ALA A 11 -80.52 14.79 -15.97
CA ALA A 11 -80.83 13.68 -15.04
C ALA A 11 -80.46 12.27 -15.59
N LEU A 12 -79.62 11.53 -14.81
CA LEU A 12 -79.48 10.06 -14.59
C LEU A 12 -79.34 9.03 -15.76
N PRO A 13 -78.78 7.80 -15.54
CA PRO A 13 -78.34 7.18 -14.27
C PRO A 13 -76.91 6.60 -14.25
N LEU A 14 -76.50 6.27 -13.01
CA LEU A 14 -75.33 5.53 -12.55
C LEU A 14 -75.10 4.18 -13.28
N LEU A 15 -73.87 3.94 -13.72
CA LEU A 15 -73.17 2.66 -13.46
C LEU A 15 -71.65 2.91 -13.52
N PHE A 16 -70.94 2.56 -12.45
CA PHE A 16 -69.51 2.80 -12.27
C PHE A 16 -68.65 1.93 -13.21
N LEU A 17 -67.81 2.59 -14.02
CA LEU A 17 -66.59 2.04 -14.62
C LEU A 17 -65.49 3.09 -14.39
N LEU A 18 -64.60 2.84 -13.42
CA LEU A 18 -63.43 3.68 -13.15
C LEU A 18 -62.35 3.40 -14.22
N PRO A 19 -61.81 4.43 -14.91
CA PRO A 19 -60.66 4.25 -15.79
C PRO A 19 -59.35 4.32 -15.00
N PHE A 20 -58.41 3.52 -15.46
CA PHE A 20 -56.99 3.39 -15.11
C PHE A 20 -56.34 4.63 -14.48
N ARG A 21 -55.76 4.44 -13.29
CA ARG A 21 -54.75 5.35 -12.72
C ARG A 21 -53.43 5.20 -13.47
N ASN A 22 -52.80 6.35 -13.70
CA ASN A 22 -51.42 6.48 -14.15
C ASN A 22 -50.48 5.60 -13.32
N ILE A 23 -49.60 4.89 -14.02
CA ILE A 23 -48.49 4.13 -13.46
C ILE A 23 -47.49 5.13 -12.90
N ASP A 24 -47.25 5.08 -11.60
CA ASP A 24 -46.19 5.81 -10.92
C ASP A 24 -44.81 5.41 -11.51
N GLU A 25 -43.99 6.40 -11.83
CA GLU A 25 -42.57 6.20 -12.13
C GLU A 25 -41.88 5.51 -10.95
N PRO A 26 -40.96 4.55 -11.20
CA PRO A 26 -40.16 3.99 -10.11
C PRO A 26 -39.25 5.09 -9.54
N SER A 27 -39.46 5.37 -8.25
CA SER A 27 -38.59 6.19 -7.41
C SER A 27 -37.12 5.86 -7.69
N ARG A 28 -36.35 6.86 -8.15
CA ARG A 28 -34.89 6.79 -8.20
C ARG A 28 -34.37 6.49 -6.80
N VAL A 29 -34.00 5.23 -6.57
CA VAL A 29 -33.10 4.87 -5.47
C VAL A 29 -31.83 5.67 -5.73
N SER A 30 -31.50 6.62 -4.86
CA SER A 30 -30.21 7.29 -4.91
C SER A 30 -29.15 6.22 -4.71
N GLN A 31 -28.44 5.86 -5.78
CA GLN A 31 -27.21 5.09 -5.64
C GLN A 31 -26.26 5.98 -4.83
N VAL A 32 -26.04 5.61 -3.57
CA VAL A 32 -24.91 6.12 -2.80
C VAL A 32 -23.68 5.84 -3.66
N PRO A 33 -22.86 6.85 -4.04
CA PRO A 33 -21.66 6.61 -4.81
C PRO A 33 -20.82 5.58 -4.06
N VAL A 34 -20.50 4.44 -4.69
CA VAL A 34 -19.54 3.49 -4.12
C VAL A 34 -18.23 4.26 -3.96
N GLN A 35 -17.85 4.50 -2.71
CA GLN A 35 -16.62 5.21 -2.38
C GLN A 35 -15.46 4.37 -2.93
N LYS A 36 -14.83 4.86 -4.00
CA LYS A 36 -13.67 4.19 -4.59
C LYS A 36 -12.53 4.23 -3.59
N LYS A 37 -11.92 3.07 -3.38
CA LYS A 37 -10.76 2.89 -2.51
C LYS A 37 -9.59 2.40 -3.34
N HIS A 38 -8.39 2.81 -2.95
CA HIS A 38 -7.16 2.38 -3.58
C HIS A 38 -6.04 2.28 -2.51
N ILE A 39 -4.96 1.58 -2.83
CA ILE A 39 -3.79 1.47 -1.94
C ILE A 39 -2.72 2.44 -2.44
N ILE A 40 -2.24 3.31 -1.55
CA ILE A 40 -1.05 4.14 -1.80
C ILE A 40 0.15 3.46 -1.14
N TRP A 41 1.21 3.20 -1.92
CA TRP A 41 2.46 2.60 -1.46
C TRP A 41 3.50 3.70 -1.17
N ASP A 42 4.10 3.68 0.02
CA ASP A 42 5.13 4.62 0.44
C ASP A 42 6.53 4.10 0.06
N GLN A 43 7.07 4.61 -1.05
CA GLN A 43 8.39 4.24 -1.55
C GLN A 43 9.53 4.54 -0.56
N GLN A 44 9.35 5.48 0.39
CA GLN A 44 10.37 5.76 1.41
C GLN A 44 10.53 4.61 2.40
N THR A 45 9.55 3.70 2.46
CA THR A 45 9.54 2.52 3.34
C THR A 45 10.06 1.25 2.69
N LEU A 46 10.49 1.33 1.42
CA LEU A 46 11.09 0.19 0.73
C LEU A 46 12.36 -0.26 1.47
N ARG A 47 12.36 -1.47 2.01
CA ARG A 47 13.47 -2.01 2.80
C ARG A 47 13.73 -3.47 2.45
N LYS A 48 15.01 -3.84 2.45
CA LYS A 48 15.40 -5.25 2.42
C LYS A 48 15.17 -5.86 3.80
N VAL A 49 14.55 -7.04 3.82
CA VAL A 49 14.29 -7.84 5.03
C VAL A 49 15.35 -8.92 5.22
N SER A 50 15.75 -9.60 4.15
CA SER A 50 16.76 -10.67 4.23
C SER A 50 18.17 -10.13 4.44
N SER A 51 18.98 -10.79 5.28
CA SER A 51 20.38 -10.42 5.52
C SER A 51 21.27 -10.49 4.26
N SER A 52 22.21 -9.56 4.13
CA SER A 52 23.26 -9.58 3.10
C SER A 52 24.30 -10.70 3.28
N GLU A 53 24.53 -11.16 4.51
CA GLU A 53 25.71 -11.94 4.92
C GLU A 53 25.86 -13.30 4.22
N SER A 54 24.77 -13.90 3.73
CA SER A 54 24.82 -15.28 3.24
C SER A 54 25.29 -15.47 1.80
N GLY A 55 25.44 -14.40 1.00
CA GLY A 55 25.82 -14.48 -0.43
C GLY A 55 24.91 -15.37 -1.31
N ARG A 56 23.74 -15.80 -0.82
CA ARG A 56 22.90 -16.87 -1.40
C ARG A 56 21.43 -16.47 -1.55
N ASN A 57 20.73 -17.01 -2.55
CA ASN A 57 19.32 -16.66 -2.78
C ASN A 57 18.44 -16.84 -1.53
N SER A 58 17.55 -15.88 -1.32
CA SER A 58 16.46 -15.94 -0.34
C SER A 58 15.11 -15.82 -1.04
N GLY A 59 14.07 -16.43 -0.49
CA GLY A 59 12.75 -16.48 -1.11
C GLY A 59 11.64 -16.83 -0.11
N TYR A 60 10.38 -16.76 -0.54
CA TYR A 60 9.20 -17.15 0.24
C TYR A 60 9.09 -16.44 1.61
N GLY A 61 9.14 -15.10 1.60
CA GLY A 61 8.96 -14.30 2.82
C GLY A 61 7.51 -14.30 3.32
N ARG A 62 7.32 -14.54 4.63
CA ARG A 62 6.04 -14.39 5.36
C ARG A 62 6.25 -13.55 6.59
N MET A 63 5.34 -12.62 6.85
CA MET A 63 5.49 -11.63 7.92
C MET A 63 4.19 -11.44 8.70
N ILE A 64 4.32 -11.29 10.01
CA ILE A 64 3.23 -10.86 10.90
C ILE A 64 3.76 -9.81 11.89
N GLN A 65 2.85 -8.97 12.39
CA GLN A 65 3.12 -8.20 13.60
C GLN A 65 2.75 -9.05 14.82
N LEU A 66 3.67 -9.14 15.77
CA LEU A 66 3.49 -9.85 17.02
C LEU A 66 2.70 -9.00 18.02
N THR A 67 2.11 -9.65 19.02
CA THR A 67 1.41 -9.01 20.14
C THR A 67 2.26 -7.98 20.90
N ASN A 68 3.58 -8.17 20.96
CA ASN A 68 4.54 -7.22 21.52
C ASN A 68 4.89 -6.04 20.57
N LYS A 69 4.14 -5.89 19.46
CA LYS A 69 4.26 -4.85 18.43
C LYS A 69 5.49 -4.94 17.52
N SER A 70 6.41 -5.86 17.77
CA SER A 70 7.52 -6.16 16.85
C SER A 70 7.03 -6.90 15.60
N LEU A 71 7.82 -6.85 14.53
CA LEU A 71 7.62 -7.69 13.35
C LEU A 71 8.49 -8.93 13.44
N ILE A 72 7.98 -10.05 12.95
CA ILE A 72 8.76 -11.24 12.63
C ILE A 72 8.52 -11.59 11.16
N CYS A 73 9.59 -11.93 10.45
CA CYS A 73 9.52 -12.46 9.10
C CYS A 73 10.28 -13.78 9.02
N VAL A 74 9.61 -14.82 8.53
CA VAL A 74 10.23 -16.10 8.17
C VAL A 74 10.42 -16.18 6.66
N TYR A 75 11.51 -16.78 6.22
CA TYR A 75 11.81 -16.93 4.80
C TYR A 75 12.81 -18.06 4.56
N GLU A 76 12.91 -18.50 3.32
CA GLU A 76 13.93 -19.45 2.89
C GLU A 76 15.28 -18.77 2.71
N SER A 77 16.34 -19.35 3.25
CA SER A 77 17.71 -18.96 2.95
C SER A 77 18.62 -20.19 2.89
N SER A 78 19.31 -20.38 1.77
CA SER A 78 20.25 -21.51 1.59
C SER A 78 19.64 -22.90 1.82
N GLY A 79 18.35 -23.07 1.48
CA GLY A 79 17.60 -24.30 1.73
C GLY A 79 17.21 -24.53 3.19
N SER A 80 17.38 -23.54 4.06
CA SER A 80 16.90 -23.55 5.45
C SER A 80 15.73 -22.57 5.58
N THR A 81 14.88 -22.79 6.57
CA THR A 81 13.91 -21.78 7.03
C THR A 81 14.55 -20.96 8.14
N VAL A 82 14.57 -19.64 7.97
CA VAL A 82 15.13 -18.70 8.94
C VAL A 82 14.09 -17.67 9.37
N ALA A 83 14.32 -17.01 10.50
CA ALA A 83 13.52 -15.90 10.99
C ALA A 83 14.38 -14.65 11.22
N VAL A 84 13.81 -13.47 10.98
CA VAL A 84 14.36 -12.18 11.40
C VAL A 84 13.28 -11.40 12.14
N THR A 85 13.68 -10.54 13.07
CA THR A 85 12.77 -9.69 13.84
C THR A 85 13.11 -8.22 13.68
N SER A 86 12.11 -7.37 13.89
CA SER A 86 12.26 -5.91 13.87
C SER A 86 11.43 -5.26 14.97
N SER A 87 12.07 -4.48 15.83
CA SER A 87 11.42 -3.70 16.89
C SER A 87 11.00 -2.29 16.44
N ASP A 88 11.36 -1.88 15.22
CA ASP A 88 11.13 -0.54 14.67
C ASP A 88 10.28 -0.57 13.39
N LEU A 89 9.40 -1.57 13.30
CA LEU A 89 8.45 -1.80 12.21
C LEU A 89 9.12 -1.91 10.83
N GLY A 90 10.25 -2.59 10.76
CA GLY A 90 10.94 -2.95 9.52
C GLY A 90 11.98 -1.94 9.04
N ASN A 91 12.34 -0.95 9.85
CA ASN A 91 13.45 -0.03 9.51
C ASN A 91 14.80 -0.74 9.67
N LYS A 92 14.94 -1.59 10.68
CA LYS A 92 16.10 -2.45 10.92
C LYS A 92 15.63 -3.87 11.23
N TRP A 93 16.48 -4.83 10.86
CA TRP A 93 16.24 -6.26 11.04
C TRP A 93 17.38 -6.87 11.83
N SER A 94 17.05 -7.85 12.68
CA SER A 94 18.04 -8.69 13.36
C SER A 94 18.85 -9.52 12.35
N SER A 95 19.95 -10.10 12.81
CA SER A 95 20.58 -11.22 12.09
C SER A 95 19.58 -12.40 11.98
N PRO A 96 19.68 -13.23 10.92
CA PRO A 96 18.78 -14.37 10.75
C PRO A 96 19.06 -15.46 11.78
N GLU A 97 17.99 -15.95 12.40
CA GLU A 97 17.99 -17.14 13.24
C GLU A 97 17.51 -18.35 12.42
N ILE A 98 18.22 -19.47 12.49
CA ILE A 98 17.82 -20.69 11.78
C ILE A 98 16.72 -21.39 12.57
N ILE A 99 15.52 -21.46 12.00
CA ILE A 99 14.39 -22.19 12.58
C ILE A 99 14.52 -23.67 12.25
N ALA A 100 14.71 -23.97 10.97
CA ALA A 100 14.88 -25.32 10.47
C ALA A 100 16.05 -25.35 9.49
N ALA A 101 17.14 -25.98 9.90
CA ALA A 101 18.34 -26.11 9.09
C ALA A 101 18.09 -27.10 7.96
N ARG A 102 18.62 -26.78 6.76
CA ARG A 102 18.78 -27.75 5.68
C ARG A 102 19.49 -29.00 6.21
N THR A 103 18.98 -30.18 5.86
CA THR A 103 19.65 -31.46 6.13
C THR A 103 20.21 -32.07 4.84
N ASN A 104 20.84 -33.24 4.93
CA ASN A 104 21.51 -33.86 3.78
C ASN A 104 20.53 -34.22 2.65
N GLY A 105 20.39 -33.31 1.67
CA GLY A 105 19.53 -33.47 0.50
C GLY A 105 18.06 -33.12 0.71
N ILE A 106 17.70 -32.46 1.82
CA ILE A 106 16.35 -31.96 2.09
C ILE A 106 16.44 -30.47 2.47
N SER A 107 15.77 -29.61 1.72
CA SER A 107 15.58 -28.20 2.05
C SER A 107 14.38 -28.03 2.99
N MET A 108 14.38 -27.00 3.83
CA MET A 108 13.25 -26.60 4.67
C MET A 108 12.60 -25.37 4.02
N ALA A 109 11.62 -25.63 3.16
CA ALA A 109 11.11 -24.67 2.19
C ALA A 109 9.72 -24.12 2.56
N VAL A 110 9.31 -23.10 1.82
CA VAL A 110 7.99 -22.47 1.80
C VAL A 110 7.37 -22.21 3.18
N PRO A 111 8.09 -21.51 4.08
CA PRO A 111 7.61 -21.34 5.44
C PRO A 111 6.37 -20.44 5.49
N ASP A 112 5.54 -20.65 6.52
CA ASP A 112 4.50 -19.73 6.96
C ASP A 112 4.39 -19.73 8.49
N LEU A 113 3.77 -18.70 9.05
CA LEU A 113 3.72 -18.51 10.49
C LEU A 113 2.39 -17.95 11.00
N ILE A 114 2.04 -18.34 12.21
CA ILE A 114 0.90 -17.81 12.96
C ILE A 114 1.30 -17.56 14.42
N GLN A 115 0.79 -16.47 15.01
CA GLN A 115 0.74 -16.29 16.45
C GLN A 115 -0.65 -16.66 16.96
N LEU A 116 -0.71 -17.64 17.86
CA LEU A 116 -1.95 -18.06 18.49
C LEU A 116 -2.42 -17.03 19.52
N LYS A 117 -3.69 -17.10 19.90
CA LYS A 117 -4.26 -16.32 21.01
C LYS A 117 -3.50 -16.49 22.33
N SER A 118 -2.86 -17.64 22.55
CA SER A 118 -2.01 -17.89 23.72
C SER A 118 -0.69 -17.13 23.72
N GLY A 119 -0.33 -16.46 22.61
CA GLY A 119 0.96 -15.82 22.40
C GLY A 119 2.01 -16.73 21.74
N ARG A 120 1.79 -18.05 21.75
CA ARG A 120 2.65 -19.05 21.09
C ARG A 120 2.75 -18.79 19.59
N LEU A 121 3.96 -18.86 19.06
CA LEU A 121 4.23 -18.89 17.62
C LEU A 121 4.30 -20.34 17.13
N ILE A 122 3.80 -20.56 15.91
CA ILE A 122 4.06 -21.78 15.15
C ILE A 122 4.60 -21.36 13.79
N VAL A 123 5.74 -21.92 13.42
CA VAL A 123 6.29 -21.83 12.06
C VAL A 123 6.13 -23.19 11.41
N PHE A 124 5.46 -23.20 10.27
CA PHE A 124 5.29 -24.37 9.40
C PHE A 124 6.25 -24.26 8.22
N TYR A 125 6.69 -25.39 7.70
CA TYR A 125 7.56 -25.46 6.53
C TYR A 125 7.46 -26.85 5.87
N ASN A 126 7.99 -26.94 4.65
CA ASN A 126 7.98 -28.12 3.82
C ASN A 126 9.41 -28.71 3.72
N PRO A 127 9.72 -29.80 4.44
CA PRO A 127 10.85 -30.64 4.11
C PRO A 127 10.75 -31.10 2.65
N ARG A 128 11.64 -30.60 1.80
CA ARG A 128 11.62 -30.74 0.35
C ARG A 128 12.88 -31.42 -0.15
N PRO A 129 12.80 -32.67 -0.62
CA PRO A 129 13.92 -33.39 -1.22
C PRO A 129 14.51 -32.60 -2.40
N ILE A 130 15.83 -32.41 -2.38
CA ILE A 130 16.59 -31.79 -3.48
C ILE A 130 16.88 -32.84 -4.56
N GLN A 131 17.03 -34.09 -4.15
CA GLN A 131 17.22 -35.25 -5.00
C GLN A 131 16.19 -36.31 -4.61
N GLN A 132 15.56 -36.89 -5.62
CA GLN A 132 14.55 -37.91 -5.43
C GLN A 132 15.16 -39.18 -4.80
N SER A 133 14.64 -39.60 -3.66
CA SER A 133 15.10 -40.78 -2.93
C SER A 133 13.97 -41.29 -2.03
N PRO A 134 13.66 -42.61 -2.01
CA PRO A 134 12.61 -43.17 -1.16
C PRO A 134 12.76 -42.88 0.35
N GLU A 135 13.97 -42.55 0.80
CA GLU A 135 14.28 -42.18 2.19
C GLU A 135 14.04 -40.69 2.49
N LYS A 136 13.78 -39.87 1.47
CA LYS A 136 13.61 -38.42 1.57
C LYS A 136 12.26 -38.05 0.97
N LYS A 137 11.27 -37.89 1.84
CA LYS A 137 9.90 -37.55 1.43
C LYS A 137 9.67 -36.05 1.50
N PHE A 138 8.76 -35.58 0.65
CA PHE A 138 8.11 -34.29 0.86
C PHE A 138 7.28 -34.37 2.14
N GLY A 139 7.20 -33.29 2.90
CA GLY A 139 6.43 -33.31 4.14
C GLY A 139 5.92 -31.96 4.59
N ILE A 140 5.12 -31.96 5.65
CA ILE A 140 4.72 -30.76 6.38
C ILE A 140 5.26 -30.90 7.79
N SER A 141 6.04 -29.92 8.23
CA SER A 141 6.63 -29.91 9.57
C SER A 141 6.40 -28.58 10.25
N CYS A 142 6.52 -28.57 11.58
CA CYS A 142 6.45 -27.33 12.34
C CYS A 142 7.41 -27.30 13.53
N LYS A 143 7.67 -26.07 13.98
CA LYS A 143 8.27 -25.75 15.27
C LYS A 143 7.46 -24.66 15.95
N THR A 144 7.54 -24.63 17.28
CA THR A 144 6.81 -23.67 18.12
C THR A 144 7.75 -22.83 18.96
N SER A 145 7.32 -21.62 19.31
CA SER A 145 8.05 -20.75 20.24
C SER A 145 7.07 -20.11 21.22
N ASP A 146 7.43 -20.12 22.51
CA ASP A 146 6.66 -19.54 23.61
C ASP A 146 7.26 -18.23 24.14
N ASP A 147 8.30 -17.70 23.47
CA ASP A 147 9.07 -16.53 23.91
C ASP A 147 9.23 -15.46 22.82
N ASN A 148 8.25 -15.37 21.91
CA ASN A 148 8.23 -14.48 20.75
C ASN A 148 9.37 -14.73 19.75
N GLY A 149 9.72 -16.00 19.55
CA GLY A 149 10.65 -16.43 18.50
C GLY A 149 12.12 -16.38 18.89
N LYS A 150 12.44 -16.32 20.20
CA LYS A 150 13.83 -16.33 20.70
C LYS A 150 14.38 -17.75 20.86
N SER A 151 13.51 -18.71 21.09
CA SER A 151 13.83 -20.14 21.11
C SER A 151 12.71 -20.97 20.51
N TRP A 152 13.07 -22.14 20.00
CA TRP A 152 12.19 -23.00 19.21
C TRP A 152 12.21 -24.42 19.72
N SER A 153 11.05 -25.06 19.73
CA SER A 153 10.90 -26.47 20.08
C SER A 153 11.57 -27.39 19.05
N PRO A 154 11.80 -28.67 19.41
CA PRO A 154 12.17 -29.69 18.44
C PRO A 154 11.15 -29.78 17.29
N GLU A 155 11.64 -30.19 16.12
CA GLU A 155 10.80 -30.37 14.93
C GLU A 155 9.71 -31.42 15.18
N LYS A 156 8.50 -31.12 14.68
CA LYS A 156 7.40 -32.08 14.58
C LYS A 156 7.05 -32.29 13.11
N VAL A 157 7.16 -33.52 12.63
CA VAL A 157 6.63 -33.92 11.32
C VAL A 157 5.13 -34.16 11.46
N LEU A 158 4.34 -33.45 10.66
CA LEU A 158 2.88 -33.47 10.71
C LEU A 158 2.27 -34.34 9.60
N TYR A 159 2.92 -34.37 8.44
CA TYR A 159 2.50 -35.16 7.29
C TYR A 159 3.70 -35.52 6.42
N GLU A 160 3.66 -36.71 5.82
CA GLU A 160 4.62 -37.15 4.81
C GLU A 160 3.89 -37.53 3.52
N ALA A 161 4.33 -36.94 2.43
CA ALA A 161 3.91 -37.24 1.07
C ALA A 161 4.81 -38.34 0.45
N ASP A 162 4.86 -38.41 -0.87
CA ASP A 162 5.84 -39.25 -1.58
C ASP A 162 7.22 -38.56 -1.65
N TRP A 163 8.21 -39.26 -2.21
CA TRP A 163 9.56 -38.74 -2.50
C TRP A 163 9.70 -38.19 -3.92
N GLN A 164 8.77 -38.56 -4.81
CA GLN A 164 8.68 -38.03 -6.16
C GLN A 164 8.11 -36.62 -6.16
N PHE A 165 8.64 -35.75 -7.03
CA PHE A 165 8.30 -34.34 -7.06
C PHE A 165 6.83 -34.11 -7.38
N GLU A 166 6.32 -34.84 -8.36
CA GLU A 166 4.94 -34.80 -8.86
C GLU A 166 3.89 -35.33 -7.87
N ASN A 167 4.33 -35.98 -6.78
CA ASN A 167 3.48 -36.63 -5.78
C ASN A 167 3.66 -36.01 -4.40
N GLY A 168 4.19 -34.78 -4.36
CA GLY A 168 4.59 -34.09 -3.16
C GLY A 168 3.43 -33.47 -2.39
N CYS A 169 3.81 -32.72 -1.36
CA CYS A 169 2.97 -31.76 -0.68
C CYS A 169 3.73 -30.45 -0.55
N TRP A 170 2.98 -29.34 -0.46
CA TRP A 170 3.52 -28.00 -0.63
C TRP A 170 3.09 -27.05 0.50
N GLU A 171 2.84 -25.79 0.16
CA GLU A 171 2.76 -24.66 1.08
C GLU A 171 1.78 -24.90 2.24
N PRO A 172 2.30 -24.99 3.49
CA PRO A 172 1.45 -24.98 4.67
C PRO A 172 1.00 -23.56 5.01
N SER A 173 -0.27 -23.38 5.36
CA SER A 173 -0.77 -22.15 5.96
C SER A 173 -1.92 -22.44 6.92
N ALA A 174 -2.01 -21.70 8.02
CA ALA A 174 -2.91 -22.03 9.11
C ALA A 174 -3.76 -20.85 9.59
N VAL A 175 -4.92 -21.17 10.16
CA VAL A 175 -5.80 -20.23 10.86
C VAL A 175 -6.21 -20.82 12.21
N GLN A 176 -6.31 -19.96 13.24
CA GLN A 176 -6.91 -20.33 14.52
C GLN A 176 -8.36 -19.84 14.58
N ILE A 177 -9.30 -20.75 14.82
CA ILE A 177 -10.74 -20.44 14.87
C ILE A 177 -11.18 -20.08 16.31
N PRO A 178 -12.40 -19.54 16.52
CA PRO A 178 -12.81 -18.98 17.81
C PRO A 178 -12.64 -19.90 19.02
N ASN A 179 -12.93 -21.20 18.88
CA ASN A 179 -12.83 -22.20 19.95
C ASN A 179 -11.38 -22.59 20.32
N GLY A 180 -10.37 -22.05 19.63
CA GLY A 180 -8.95 -22.32 19.86
C GLY A 180 -8.34 -23.39 18.96
N GLU A 181 -9.15 -24.14 18.21
CA GLU A 181 -8.67 -25.08 17.19
C GLU A 181 -7.85 -24.36 16.11
N ILE A 182 -6.77 -25.00 15.70
CA ILE A 182 -5.91 -24.58 14.61
C ILE A 182 -6.18 -25.50 13.43
N GLN A 183 -6.46 -24.92 12.27
CA GLN A 183 -6.64 -25.61 11.01
C GLN A 183 -5.47 -25.27 10.10
N LEU A 184 -4.68 -26.30 9.74
CA LEU A 184 -3.51 -26.21 8.89
C LEU A 184 -3.85 -26.77 7.51
N PHE A 185 -3.81 -25.95 6.49
CA PHE A 185 -4.09 -26.29 5.11
C PHE A 185 -2.79 -26.42 4.33
N PHE A 186 -2.73 -27.34 3.36
CA PHE A 186 -1.61 -27.49 2.45
C PHE A 186 -2.03 -28.14 1.14
N ALA A 187 -1.34 -27.81 0.05
CA ALA A 187 -1.57 -28.44 -1.23
C ALA A 187 -0.94 -29.85 -1.28
N ASN A 188 -1.63 -30.82 -1.88
CA ASN A 188 -1.27 -32.23 -1.81
C ASN A 188 -1.57 -32.97 -3.12
N GLU A 189 -0.56 -33.62 -3.69
CA GLU A 189 -0.65 -34.44 -4.91
C GLU A 189 -0.56 -35.94 -4.59
N SER A 190 -0.19 -36.32 -3.37
CA SER A 190 0.09 -37.72 -3.02
C SER A 190 -1.08 -38.69 -3.23
N ASP A 191 -2.31 -38.16 -3.27
CA ASP A 191 -3.54 -38.91 -3.54
C ASP A 191 -3.75 -39.21 -5.04
N TYR A 192 -3.04 -38.51 -5.94
CA TYR A 192 -3.29 -38.48 -7.38
C TYR A 192 -2.10 -38.89 -8.24
N ARG A 193 -1.42 -39.98 -7.87
CA ARG A 193 -0.14 -40.43 -8.49
C ARG A 193 -0.20 -40.88 -9.96
N LYS A 194 -1.38 -40.79 -10.58
CA LYS A 194 -1.63 -41.17 -11.98
C LYS A 194 -2.09 -39.98 -12.82
N SER A 195 -2.14 -38.79 -12.23
CA SER A 195 -2.50 -37.54 -12.88
C SER A 195 -1.63 -36.41 -12.33
N ASN A 196 -1.84 -35.19 -12.81
CA ASN A 196 -1.18 -33.98 -12.30
C ASN A 196 -2.14 -33.17 -11.42
N GLU A 197 -3.06 -33.86 -10.74
CA GLU A 197 -4.10 -33.23 -9.92
C GLU A 197 -3.58 -32.92 -8.51
N GLN A 198 -4.11 -31.86 -7.91
CA GLN A 198 -3.70 -31.41 -6.58
C GLN A 198 -4.94 -30.98 -5.79
N ASN A 199 -5.05 -31.43 -4.54
CA ASN A 199 -6.09 -31.02 -3.59
C ASN A 199 -5.54 -30.10 -2.51
N ILE A 200 -6.44 -29.45 -1.77
CA ILE A 200 -6.13 -28.83 -0.48
C ILE A 200 -6.48 -29.82 0.64
N SER A 201 -5.46 -30.32 1.33
CA SER A 201 -5.57 -31.15 2.51
C SER A 201 -5.50 -30.30 3.79
N MET A 202 -6.05 -30.82 4.89
CA MET A 202 -6.06 -30.13 6.17
C MET A 202 -5.78 -31.06 7.36
N LEU A 203 -5.03 -30.55 8.34
CA LEU A 203 -4.83 -31.13 9.67
C LEU A 203 -5.35 -30.19 10.76
N ARG A 204 -5.75 -30.76 11.90
CA ARG A 204 -6.30 -29.99 13.02
C ARG A 204 -5.46 -30.16 14.28
N SER A 205 -5.40 -29.11 15.09
CA SER A 205 -4.86 -29.15 16.45
C SER A 205 -5.81 -28.45 17.41
N VAL A 206 -6.18 -29.10 18.51
CA VAL A 206 -7.07 -28.57 19.56
C VAL A 206 -6.33 -28.20 20.85
N ASN A 207 -5.00 -28.27 20.86
CA ASN A 207 -4.15 -28.05 22.03
C ASN A 207 -2.94 -27.17 21.70
N ASN A 208 -3.19 -25.98 21.14
CA ASN A 208 -2.15 -24.98 20.86
C ASN A 208 -0.93 -25.48 20.06
N GLY A 209 -1.15 -26.41 19.12
CA GLY A 209 -0.12 -26.98 18.25
C GLY A 209 0.72 -28.08 18.91
N ASP A 210 0.33 -28.58 20.08
CA ASP A 210 1.07 -29.64 20.76
C ASP A 210 0.94 -30.98 20.04
N SER A 211 -0.25 -31.31 19.53
CA SER A 211 -0.51 -32.50 18.72
C SER A 211 -1.49 -32.20 17.59
N TRP A 212 -1.42 -33.00 16.52
CA TRP A 212 -2.25 -32.85 15.33
C TRP A 212 -3.03 -34.12 15.03
N THR A 213 -4.11 -34.02 14.27
CA THR A 213 -4.81 -35.19 13.73
C THR A 213 -3.84 -36.06 12.93
N LYS A 214 -4.00 -37.39 13.02
CA LYS A 214 -3.18 -38.33 12.25
C LYS A 214 -3.60 -38.38 10.79
N GLU A 215 -4.92 -38.40 10.58
CA GLU A 215 -5.51 -38.38 9.25
C GLU A 215 -5.74 -36.94 8.80
N ARG A 216 -5.44 -36.69 7.54
CA ARG A 216 -5.79 -35.46 6.82
C ARG A 216 -7.20 -35.53 6.25
N GLU A 217 -7.86 -34.39 6.20
CA GLU A 217 -9.14 -34.18 5.51
C GLU A 217 -8.88 -33.48 4.16
N ILE A 218 -9.56 -33.89 3.08
CA ILE A 218 -9.54 -33.16 1.81
C ILE A 218 -10.63 -32.10 1.85
N ILE A 219 -10.25 -30.83 1.66
CA ILE A 219 -11.14 -29.69 1.85
C ILE A 219 -11.56 -29.04 0.53
N SER A 220 -10.67 -29.04 -0.47
CA SER A 220 -11.02 -28.59 -1.82
C SER A 220 -10.34 -29.46 -2.86
N PHE A 221 -11.06 -29.76 -3.93
CA PHE A 221 -10.56 -30.54 -5.04
C PHE A 221 -11.31 -30.22 -6.34
N SER A 222 -10.57 -29.97 -7.42
CA SER A 222 -11.14 -29.85 -8.77
C SER A 222 -10.53 -30.90 -9.69
N LYS A 223 -11.36 -31.79 -10.22
CA LYS A 223 -10.92 -32.86 -11.12
C LYS A 223 -10.26 -32.26 -12.36
N GLY A 224 -9.09 -32.78 -12.72
CA GLY A 224 -8.25 -32.31 -13.83
C GLY A 224 -7.55 -30.98 -13.60
N SER A 225 -7.64 -30.41 -12.39
CA SER A 225 -7.04 -29.13 -12.02
C SER A 225 -6.12 -29.28 -10.80
N ARG A 226 -5.41 -28.21 -10.47
CA ARG A 226 -4.53 -28.10 -9.31
C ARG A 226 -5.03 -26.98 -8.41
N ASP A 227 -5.44 -27.35 -7.19
CA ASP A 227 -5.70 -26.38 -6.13
C ASP A 227 -4.44 -26.20 -5.29
N GLY A 228 -3.78 -25.05 -5.43
CA GLY A 228 -2.47 -24.78 -4.84
C GLY A 228 -2.43 -23.61 -3.87
N MET A 229 -1.37 -23.54 -3.07
CA MET A 229 -1.01 -22.39 -2.22
C MET A 229 -2.18 -21.84 -1.36
N PRO A 230 -2.79 -22.66 -0.48
CA PRO A 230 -3.91 -22.20 0.32
C PRO A 230 -3.47 -21.13 1.33
N VAL A 231 -4.19 -20.01 1.38
CA VAL A 231 -3.95 -18.94 2.38
C VAL A 231 -5.26 -18.62 3.10
N PRO A 232 -5.49 -19.22 4.28
CA PRO A 232 -6.71 -19.04 5.05
C PRO A 232 -6.70 -17.78 5.91
N ILE A 233 -7.88 -17.18 6.06
CA ILE A 233 -8.19 -16.20 7.10
C ILE A 233 -9.55 -16.54 7.72
N LEU A 234 -9.69 -16.23 9.01
CA LEU A 234 -10.99 -16.13 9.65
C LEU A 234 -11.50 -14.71 9.40
N LEU A 235 -12.65 -14.58 8.73
CA LEU A 235 -13.24 -13.27 8.53
C LEU A 235 -13.64 -12.65 9.87
N LYS A 236 -13.54 -11.32 9.97
CA LYS A 236 -13.91 -10.52 11.15
C LYS A 236 -15.36 -10.68 11.62
N ASN A 237 -16.24 -11.19 10.77
CA ASN A 237 -17.60 -11.56 11.18
C ASN A 237 -17.63 -12.77 12.14
N HIS A 238 -16.50 -13.47 12.29
CA HIS A 238 -16.34 -14.69 13.09
C HIS A 238 -17.33 -15.81 12.74
N GLN A 239 -17.79 -15.85 11.49
CA GLN A 239 -18.76 -16.82 11.00
C GLN A 239 -18.20 -17.70 9.88
N GLU A 240 -17.19 -17.23 9.16
CA GLU A 240 -16.68 -17.92 7.97
C GLU A 240 -15.16 -17.94 7.93
N ILE A 241 -14.62 -19.07 7.48
CA ILE A 241 -13.24 -19.18 7.02
C ILE A 241 -13.27 -19.04 5.51
N VAL A 242 -12.37 -18.22 4.99
CA VAL A 242 -12.10 -18.13 3.56
C VAL A 242 -10.62 -18.39 3.34
N PHE A 243 -10.27 -19.07 2.25
CA PHE A 243 -8.89 -19.17 1.83
C PHE A 243 -8.75 -18.91 0.34
N ALA A 244 -7.69 -18.21 -0.02
CA ALA A 244 -7.30 -18.04 -1.42
C ALA A 244 -6.48 -19.24 -1.88
N ILE A 245 -6.64 -19.65 -3.14
CA ILE A 245 -5.82 -20.67 -3.82
C ILE A 245 -5.42 -20.18 -5.20
N GLU A 246 -4.33 -20.71 -5.73
CA GLU A 246 -4.14 -20.73 -7.18
C GLU A 246 -4.91 -21.90 -7.79
N ASP A 247 -5.67 -21.60 -8.84
CA ASP A 247 -6.51 -22.55 -9.58
C ASP A 247 -6.17 -22.41 -11.08
N ASN A 248 -5.72 -23.48 -11.72
CA ASN A 248 -5.36 -23.45 -13.14
C ASN A 248 -6.54 -23.67 -14.09
N GLY A 249 -7.67 -24.22 -13.61
CA GLY A 249 -8.83 -24.52 -14.45
C GLY A 249 -8.46 -25.15 -15.80
N ASP A 250 -8.81 -24.47 -16.89
CA ASP A 250 -8.51 -24.85 -18.28
C ASP A 250 -7.33 -24.08 -18.91
N GLY A 251 -6.52 -23.37 -18.12
CA GLY A 251 -5.43 -22.52 -18.59
C GLY A 251 -4.28 -22.35 -17.58
N ASN A 252 -3.74 -21.13 -17.49
CA ASN A 252 -2.77 -20.76 -16.45
C ASN A 252 -3.47 -20.42 -15.14
N PHE A 253 -2.74 -20.59 -14.03
CA PHE A 253 -3.18 -20.24 -12.68
C PHE A 253 -3.84 -18.86 -12.59
N LYS A 254 -4.95 -18.82 -11.85
CA LYS A 254 -5.69 -17.62 -11.44
C LYS A 254 -5.97 -17.70 -9.92
N PRO A 255 -6.10 -16.57 -9.22
CA PRO A 255 -6.55 -16.59 -7.84
C PRO A 255 -8.03 -16.96 -7.75
N ALA A 256 -8.35 -17.92 -6.89
CA ALA A 256 -9.71 -18.29 -6.53
C ALA A 256 -9.91 -18.23 -5.00
N ILE A 257 -11.17 -18.08 -4.58
CA ILE A 257 -11.58 -18.04 -3.18
C ILE A 257 -12.43 -19.28 -2.88
N ILE A 258 -12.02 -20.01 -1.85
CA ILE A 258 -12.78 -21.09 -1.22
C ILE A 258 -13.33 -20.58 0.11
N ARG A 259 -14.58 -20.94 0.45
CA ARG A 259 -15.23 -20.47 1.69
C ARG A 259 -15.98 -21.57 2.42
N ASN A 260 -16.06 -21.46 3.73
CA ASN A 260 -16.87 -22.34 4.56
C ASN A 260 -17.40 -21.62 5.79
N ASN A 261 -18.67 -21.90 6.12
CA ASN A 261 -19.26 -21.43 7.36
C ASN A 261 -18.70 -22.25 8.53
N LEU A 262 -18.26 -21.59 9.60
CA LEU A 262 -17.70 -22.25 10.79
C LEU A 262 -18.63 -23.29 11.42
N ARG A 263 -19.95 -23.16 11.29
CA ARG A 263 -20.90 -24.17 11.77
C ARG A 263 -20.86 -25.47 10.96
N LYS A 264 -20.47 -25.38 9.68
CA LYS A 264 -20.26 -26.54 8.80
C LYS A 264 -18.88 -27.13 9.01
N ASN A 265 -17.87 -26.29 9.30
CA ASN A 265 -16.51 -26.69 9.65
C ASN A 265 -15.93 -27.76 8.69
N TRP A 266 -16.10 -27.52 7.40
CA TRP A 266 -15.64 -28.41 6.32
C TRP A 266 -16.29 -29.80 6.31
N SER A 267 -17.55 -29.92 6.74
CA SER A 267 -18.32 -31.18 6.63
C SER A 267 -18.47 -31.72 5.20
N GLU A 268 -18.18 -30.90 4.19
CA GLU A 268 -18.25 -31.25 2.77
C GLU A 268 -17.03 -30.69 2.02
N VAL A 269 -16.53 -31.46 1.06
CA VAL A 269 -15.43 -31.05 0.17
C VAL A 269 -15.93 -29.98 -0.80
N THR A 270 -15.17 -28.89 -0.95
CA THR A 270 -15.49 -27.84 -1.92
C THR A 270 -14.94 -28.20 -3.29
N ASN A 271 -15.80 -28.80 -4.12
CA ASN A 271 -15.45 -29.24 -5.47
C ASN A 271 -15.63 -28.14 -6.55
N GLN A 272 -15.14 -28.41 -7.76
CA GLN A 272 -15.45 -27.60 -8.95
C GLN A 272 -16.97 -27.39 -9.10
N GLY A 273 -17.39 -26.16 -9.39
CA GLY A 273 -18.81 -25.80 -9.52
C GLY A 273 -19.56 -25.58 -8.19
N SER A 274 -18.91 -25.79 -7.04
CA SER A 274 -19.50 -25.44 -5.74
C SER A 274 -19.76 -23.94 -5.63
N GLN A 275 -20.87 -23.56 -5.00
CA GLN A 275 -21.18 -22.15 -4.68
C GLN A 275 -20.16 -21.54 -3.69
N ASN A 276 -19.40 -22.41 -3.01
CA ASN A 276 -18.33 -22.03 -2.09
C ASN A 276 -16.96 -21.88 -2.78
N ARG A 277 -16.90 -21.98 -4.12
CA ARG A 277 -15.73 -21.67 -4.94
C ARG A 277 -16.06 -20.54 -5.92
N SER A 278 -15.20 -19.54 -6.02
CA SER A 278 -15.32 -18.46 -7.02
C SER A 278 -13.95 -17.95 -7.43
N LEU A 279 -13.79 -17.53 -8.69
CA LEU A 279 -12.63 -16.71 -9.07
C LEU A 279 -12.60 -15.44 -8.21
N ALA A 280 -11.40 -14.99 -7.82
CA ALA A 280 -11.28 -13.86 -6.91
C ALA A 280 -11.47 -12.50 -7.63
N LEU A 281 -10.87 -12.36 -8.81
CA LEU A 281 -10.77 -11.08 -9.51
C LEU A 281 -12.07 -10.71 -10.22
N VAL A 282 -12.50 -9.45 -10.08
CA VAL A 282 -13.62 -8.87 -10.86
C VAL A 282 -13.21 -8.74 -12.33
N GLU A 283 -12.02 -8.20 -12.57
CA GLU A 283 -11.44 -8.14 -13.90
C GLU A 283 -10.99 -9.54 -14.31
N LYS A 284 -11.61 -10.09 -15.35
CA LYS A 284 -11.23 -11.39 -15.90
C LYS A 284 -9.91 -11.25 -16.65
N LEU A 285 -8.94 -12.08 -16.27
CA LEU A 285 -7.68 -12.22 -17.00
C LEU A 285 -7.85 -13.30 -18.08
N GLU A 286 -7.22 -13.07 -19.24
CA GLU A 286 -7.14 -14.08 -20.30
C GLU A 286 -6.49 -15.37 -19.79
N LYS A 287 -6.89 -16.51 -20.35
CA LYS A 287 -6.48 -17.83 -19.83
C LYS A 287 -4.98 -18.05 -19.91
N GLU A 288 -4.29 -17.44 -20.88
CA GLU A 288 -2.84 -17.53 -21.09
C GLU A 288 -2.04 -16.68 -20.10
N ILE A 289 -2.65 -15.67 -19.47
CA ILE A 289 -1.97 -14.78 -18.52
C ILE A 289 -1.78 -15.51 -17.19
N TYR A 290 -0.56 -15.54 -16.70
CA TYR A 290 -0.26 -16.15 -15.40
C TYR A 290 -0.62 -15.20 -14.26
N ALA A 291 -1.38 -15.68 -13.27
CA ALA A 291 -1.69 -15.00 -12.03
C ALA A 291 -1.79 -16.01 -10.88
N GLY A 292 -0.66 -16.33 -10.25
CA GLY A 292 -0.55 -17.39 -9.22
C GLY A 292 -0.13 -16.87 -7.85
N ALA A 293 0.19 -17.80 -6.95
CA ALA A 293 0.64 -17.57 -5.59
C ALA A 293 -0.14 -16.47 -4.82
N PRO A 294 -1.46 -16.64 -4.65
CA PRO A 294 -2.25 -15.65 -3.95
C PRO A 294 -1.94 -15.61 -2.46
N TYR A 295 -2.13 -14.43 -1.85
CA TYR A 295 -2.01 -14.27 -0.41
C TYR A 295 -3.07 -13.31 0.12
N LEU A 296 -3.88 -13.76 1.07
CA LEU A 296 -5.08 -13.07 1.54
C LEU A 296 -4.90 -12.52 2.95
N ARG A 297 -5.35 -11.28 3.16
CA ARG A 297 -5.44 -10.62 4.47
C ARG A 297 -6.71 -9.78 4.57
N GLN A 298 -7.06 -9.39 5.80
CA GLN A 298 -8.17 -8.48 6.09
C GLN A 298 -7.70 -7.33 6.97
N LEU A 299 -8.04 -6.11 6.59
CA LEU A 299 -7.77 -4.89 7.37
C LEU A 299 -8.67 -4.81 8.59
N LYS A 300 -8.29 -3.99 9.58
CA LYS A 300 -9.12 -3.72 10.75
C LYS A 300 -10.40 -2.99 10.38
N SER A 301 -10.34 -2.09 9.40
CA SER A 301 -11.48 -1.45 8.75
C SER A 301 -12.49 -2.44 8.12
N GLY A 302 -12.05 -3.67 7.81
CA GLY A 302 -12.89 -4.78 7.38
C GLY A 302 -12.64 -5.20 5.93
N GLU A 303 -12.10 -4.34 5.08
CA GLU A 303 -11.77 -4.69 3.69
C GLU A 303 -10.78 -5.84 3.63
N THR A 304 -10.92 -6.67 2.60
CA THR A 304 -9.95 -7.73 2.33
C THR A 304 -8.97 -7.25 1.28
N ILE A 305 -7.74 -7.76 1.34
CA ILE A 305 -6.71 -7.50 0.34
C ILE A 305 -6.09 -8.82 -0.08
N LEU A 306 -5.87 -8.96 -1.38
CA LEU A 306 -5.31 -10.15 -1.99
C LEU A 306 -4.12 -9.73 -2.84
N SER A 307 -2.95 -10.30 -2.57
CA SER A 307 -1.84 -10.23 -3.50
C SER A 307 -1.80 -11.44 -4.40
N TYR A 308 -1.22 -11.31 -5.58
CA TYR A 308 -0.83 -12.42 -6.46
C TYR A 308 0.39 -12.01 -7.28
N GLN A 309 1.12 -12.96 -7.85
CA GLN A 309 2.16 -12.69 -8.85
C GLN A 309 1.58 -12.85 -10.25
N GLY A 310 1.68 -11.80 -11.06
CA GLY A 310 1.01 -11.69 -12.35
C GLY A 310 1.94 -11.32 -13.50
N THR A 311 1.68 -11.85 -14.69
CA THR A 311 2.38 -11.43 -15.92
C THR A 311 1.62 -10.36 -16.71
N GLU A 312 0.46 -9.90 -16.24
CA GLU A 312 -0.28 -8.86 -16.94
C GLU A 312 0.50 -7.54 -17.01
N GLY A 313 0.57 -6.98 -18.22
CA GLY A 313 1.40 -5.81 -18.53
C GLY A 313 2.90 -6.10 -18.54
N ARG A 314 3.32 -7.37 -18.53
CA ARG A 314 4.73 -7.79 -18.53
C ARG A 314 4.98 -8.82 -19.64
N ILE A 315 6.24 -9.26 -19.76
CA ILE A 315 6.57 -10.43 -20.58
C ILE A 315 5.84 -11.63 -19.96
N ASN A 316 5.09 -12.38 -20.77
CA ASN A 316 4.25 -13.49 -20.29
C ASN A 316 5.05 -14.75 -19.92
N GLU A 317 5.96 -14.60 -18.97
CA GLU A 317 6.74 -15.67 -18.36
C GLU A 317 6.80 -15.44 -16.85
N MET A 318 6.59 -16.48 -16.04
CA MET A 318 6.57 -16.36 -14.57
C MET A 318 7.85 -15.70 -14.01
N LYS A 319 9.01 -15.92 -14.64
CA LYS A 319 10.29 -15.30 -14.24
C LYS A 319 10.33 -13.77 -14.42
N HIS A 320 9.31 -13.19 -15.03
CA HIS A 320 9.11 -11.76 -15.23
C HIS A 320 7.83 -11.25 -14.57
N ALA A 321 7.13 -12.07 -13.78
CA ALA A 321 5.93 -11.66 -13.06
C ALA A 321 6.28 -10.65 -11.95
N ASP A 322 5.36 -9.73 -11.69
CA ASP A 322 5.42 -8.81 -10.57
C ASP A 322 4.28 -9.02 -9.58
N MET A 323 4.40 -8.41 -8.41
CA MET A 323 3.36 -8.45 -7.39
C MET A 323 2.23 -7.49 -7.78
N LYS A 324 1.01 -8.00 -7.74
CA LYS A 324 -0.22 -7.22 -7.80
C LYS A 324 -0.93 -7.31 -6.47
N VAL A 325 -1.62 -6.25 -6.07
CA VAL A 325 -2.47 -6.22 -4.88
C VAL A 325 -3.81 -5.62 -5.23
N VAL A 326 -4.88 -6.35 -4.95
CA VAL A 326 -6.28 -5.99 -5.20
C VAL A 326 -7.06 -5.93 -3.90
N ILE A 327 -8.12 -5.12 -3.88
CA ILE A 327 -8.99 -4.87 -2.72
C ILE A 327 -10.31 -5.60 -2.94
N GLY A 328 -10.71 -6.42 -1.98
CA GLY A 328 -12.02 -7.05 -1.91
C GLY A 328 -12.88 -6.45 -0.78
N ASP A 329 -14.15 -6.81 -0.79
CA ASP A 329 -15.10 -6.40 0.25
C ASP A 329 -14.82 -7.09 1.60
N VAL A 330 -15.68 -6.82 2.58
CA VAL A 330 -15.57 -7.40 3.94
C VAL A 330 -15.81 -8.93 3.99
N ASN A 331 -16.29 -9.52 2.90
CA ASN A 331 -16.66 -10.93 2.77
C ASN A 331 -15.71 -11.71 1.83
N ALA A 332 -14.54 -11.13 1.53
CA ALA A 332 -13.58 -11.65 0.55
C ALA A 332 -14.24 -11.91 -0.82
N ARG A 333 -14.92 -10.89 -1.36
CA ARG A 333 -15.51 -10.88 -2.69
C ARG A 333 -15.06 -9.63 -3.46
N ASP A 334 -15.31 -9.67 -4.76
CA ASP A 334 -15.20 -8.52 -5.66
C ASP A 334 -13.82 -7.83 -5.65
N PHE A 335 -12.76 -8.64 -5.70
CA PHE A 335 -11.39 -8.12 -5.69
C PHE A 335 -11.09 -7.29 -6.95
N SER A 336 -10.82 -6.00 -6.75
CA SER A 336 -10.62 -5.00 -7.80
C SER A 336 -9.57 -3.96 -7.35
N ALA A 337 -9.54 -2.77 -7.97
CA ALA A 337 -8.64 -1.66 -7.59
C ALA A 337 -7.15 -2.08 -7.47
N LYS A 338 -6.66 -2.73 -8.53
CA LYS A 338 -5.32 -3.30 -8.63
C LYS A 338 -4.24 -2.22 -8.48
N SER A 339 -3.25 -2.51 -7.63
CA SER A 339 -2.04 -1.71 -7.44
C SER A 339 -0.80 -2.60 -7.57
N VAL A 340 0.36 -1.98 -7.82
CA VAL A 340 1.66 -2.66 -7.97
C VAL A 340 2.65 -2.06 -6.97
N PRO A 341 2.95 -2.73 -5.84
CA PRO A 341 3.79 -2.17 -4.77
C PRO A 341 5.23 -1.88 -5.18
N PHE A 342 5.82 -2.71 -6.04
CA PHE A 342 7.24 -2.65 -6.38
C PHE A 342 7.45 -2.18 -7.82
N THR A 343 8.17 -1.07 -7.99
CA THR A 343 8.64 -0.63 -9.31
C THR A 343 9.91 -1.41 -9.69
N ILE A 344 9.80 -2.30 -10.66
CA ILE A 344 10.91 -3.17 -11.09
C ILE A 344 11.17 -3.11 -12.61
N PRO A 345 12.41 -3.35 -13.06
CA PRO A 345 12.73 -3.51 -14.48
C PRO A 345 11.96 -4.67 -15.13
N ALA A 346 11.69 -4.57 -16.44
CA ALA A 346 10.86 -5.54 -17.16
C ALA A 346 11.42 -6.97 -17.22
N ASN A 347 12.73 -7.14 -17.05
CA ASN A 347 13.41 -8.44 -17.03
C ASN A 347 13.62 -9.00 -15.60
N LYS A 348 13.06 -8.36 -14.57
CA LYS A 348 13.16 -8.77 -13.16
C LYS A 348 11.79 -9.25 -12.66
N SER A 349 11.73 -9.76 -11.43
CA SER A 349 10.49 -10.30 -10.86
C SER A 349 10.25 -9.94 -9.40
N CYS A 350 8.99 -10.07 -9.00
CA CYS A 350 8.51 -10.08 -7.62
C CYS A 350 7.63 -11.31 -7.41
N LEU A 351 8.17 -12.35 -6.76
CA LEU A 351 7.57 -13.67 -6.62
C LEU A 351 7.38 -14.06 -5.16
N TRP A 352 6.53 -15.07 -4.96
CA TRP A 352 6.20 -15.68 -3.67
C TRP A 352 5.69 -14.66 -2.67
N ASN A 353 4.81 -13.79 -3.18
CA ASN A 353 4.31 -12.59 -2.53
C ASN A 353 3.54 -12.93 -1.25
N SER A 354 3.61 -12.04 -0.27
CA SER A 354 2.74 -12.08 0.90
C SER A 354 2.37 -10.68 1.38
N LEU A 355 1.36 -10.64 2.25
CA LEU A 355 0.83 -9.43 2.84
C LEU A 355 0.79 -9.58 4.36
N ALA A 356 1.16 -8.52 5.07
CA ALA A 356 0.85 -8.34 6.48
C ALA A 356 -0.01 -7.10 6.67
N VAL A 357 -0.85 -7.11 7.71
CA VAL A 357 -1.61 -5.95 8.15
C VAL A 357 -1.18 -5.65 9.58
N LEU A 358 -0.69 -4.43 9.80
CA LEU A 358 -0.26 -3.97 11.12
C LEU A 358 -1.45 -3.49 11.93
N ASP A 359 -1.19 -3.20 13.21
CA ASP A 359 -2.21 -2.80 14.17
C ASP A 359 -2.91 -1.48 13.85
N ASP A 360 -2.31 -0.64 13.01
CA ASP A 360 -2.81 0.65 12.57
C ASP A 360 -3.35 0.62 11.13
N ASP A 361 -3.66 -0.57 10.60
CA ASP A 361 -4.07 -0.79 9.20
C ASP A 361 -3.02 -0.45 8.14
N THR A 362 -1.76 -0.26 8.53
CA THR A 362 -0.66 -0.29 7.57
C THR A 362 -0.60 -1.65 6.89
N ILE A 363 -0.63 -1.65 5.56
CA ILE A 363 -0.41 -2.82 4.73
C ILE A 363 1.09 -2.96 4.50
N VAL A 364 1.64 -4.15 4.69
CA VAL A 364 3.02 -4.46 4.30
C VAL A 364 3.00 -5.50 3.19
N ALA A 365 3.49 -5.11 2.01
CA ALA A 365 3.76 -6.03 0.92
C ALA A 365 5.16 -6.61 1.05
N VAL A 366 5.29 -7.94 0.94
CA VAL A 366 6.58 -8.66 1.02
C VAL A 366 6.74 -9.50 -0.23
N THR A 367 7.93 -9.48 -0.84
CA THR A 367 8.22 -10.24 -2.07
C THR A 367 9.63 -10.79 -2.09
N SER A 368 9.82 -11.88 -2.85
CA SER A 368 11.12 -12.38 -3.28
C SER A 368 11.47 -11.71 -4.60
N THR A 369 12.53 -10.92 -4.64
CA THR A 369 12.87 -10.14 -5.85
C THR A 369 14.37 -10.11 -6.11
N ASN A 370 14.70 -10.11 -7.40
CA ASN A 370 16.03 -9.86 -7.94
C ASN A 370 16.15 -8.47 -8.60
N ALA A 371 15.21 -7.56 -8.33
CA ALA A 371 15.18 -6.24 -8.96
C ALA A 371 16.24 -5.30 -8.39
N PHE A 372 16.65 -5.50 -7.14
CA PHE A 372 17.54 -4.62 -6.40
C PHE A 372 18.93 -5.21 -6.14
N SER A 373 19.20 -6.42 -6.64
CA SER A 373 20.51 -7.08 -6.62
C SER A 373 20.59 -8.18 -7.69
N ASP A 374 21.75 -8.82 -7.86
CA ASP A 374 21.93 -9.93 -8.81
C ASP A 374 21.40 -11.29 -8.31
N ARG A 375 20.81 -11.32 -7.11
CA ARG A 375 20.28 -12.51 -6.45
C ARG A 375 18.85 -12.25 -5.97
N SER A 376 18.11 -13.32 -5.67
CA SER A 376 16.81 -13.18 -5.04
C SER A 376 16.99 -12.81 -3.56
N GLU A 377 16.29 -11.76 -3.13
CA GLU A 377 16.27 -11.25 -1.76
C GLU A 377 14.82 -11.00 -1.32
N ILE A 378 14.59 -10.92 0.00
CA ILE A 378 13.28 -10.54 0.56
C ILE A 378 13.23 -9.03 0.75
N TRP A 379 12.23 -8.41 0.15
CA TRP A 379 11.98 -6.96 0.24
C TRP A 379 10.57 -6.69 0.74
N MET A 380 10.40 -5.58 1.45
CA MET A 380 9.11 -5.08 1.92
C MET A 380 8.88 -3.64 1.50
N ILE A 381 7.61 -3.27 1.38
CA ILE A 381 7.15 -1.89 1.26
C ILE A 381 5.81 -1.72 2.01
N LYS A 382 5.61 -0.55 2.63
CA LYS A 382 4.38 -0.23 3.33
C LYS A 382 3.42 0.55 2.44
N GLY A 383 2.13 0.36 2.66
CA GLY A 383 1.07 1.11 2.02
C GLY A 383 -0.14 1.26 2.92
N HIS A 384 -1.09 2.09 2.47
CA HIS A 384 -2.31 2.36 3.20
C HIS A 384 -3.50 2.34 2.25
N LEU A 385 -4.60 1.78 2.72
CA LEU A 385 -5.89 1.91 2.06
C LEU A 385 -6.38 3.35 2.25
N VAL A 386 -6.72 4.02 1.15
CA VAL A 386 -7.31 5.35 1.17
C VAL A 386 -8.62 5.33 0.39
N SER A 387 -9.58 6.13 0.82
CA SER A 387 -10.74 6.47 0.00
C SER A 387 -10.44 7.73 -0.80
N ASP A 388 -11.09 7.89 -1.96
CA ASP A 388 -10.95 9.10 -2.79
C ASP A 388 -11.31 10.41 -2.03
N GLU A 389 -12.05 10.33 -0.92
CA GLU A 389 -12.32 11.48 -0.02
C GLU A 389 -11.17 11.75 0.97
N GLN A 390 -10.37 10.74 1.33
CA GLN A 390 -9.16 10.87 2.16
C GLN A 390 -7.91 11.22 1.33
N ASP A 391 -7.93 10.95 0.02
CA ASP A 391 -6.86 11.34 -0.93
C ASP A 391 -6.91 12.83 -1.30
N ILE A 392 -7.66 13.65 -0.57
CA ILE A 392 -7.56 15.11 -0.65
C ILE A 392 -6.36 15.58 0.20
N ARG A 393 -5.16 15.06 -0.07
CA ARG A 393 -4.01 15.96 -0.04
C ARG A 393 -4.12 16.80 -1.30
N LYS A 394 -4.90 17.89 -1.25
CA LYS A 394 -4.83 18.91 -2.29
C LYS A 394 -3.34 19.24 -2.47
N PRO A 395 -2.74 19.00 -3.65
CA PRO A 395 -1.37 19.39 -3.86
C PRO A 395 -1.27 20.89 -3.56
N LEU A 396 -0.27 21.29 -2.77
CA LEU A 396 0.02 22.70 -2.52
C LEU A 396 0.59 23.27 -3.81
N LEU A 397 -0.30 23.85 -4.62
CA LEU A 397 0.05 24.45 -5.91
C LEU A 397 0.63 25.85 -5.69
N MET A 398 1.94 25.91 -5.44
CA MET A 398 2.70 27.15 -5.43
C MET A 398 3.94 27.01 -6.32
N ALA A 399 4.16 27.99 -7.20
CA ALA A 399 5.42 28.11 -7.91
C ALA A 399 6.46 28.86 -7.06
N ASP A 400 7.73 28.71 -7.39
CA ASP A 400 8.84 29.44 -6.79
C ASP A 400 8.86 29.40 -5.24
N PRO A 401 8.83 28.20 -4.63
CA PRO A 401 8.64 28.08 -3.20
C PRO A 401 9.87 28.52 -2.40
N THR A 402 9.63 29.21 -1.29
CA THR A 402 10.63 29.41 -0.23
C THR A 402 10.15 28.75 1.06
N VAL A 403 10.98 27.86 1.62
CA VAL A 403 10.80 27.31 2.97
C VAL A 403 11.76 28.01 3.92
N PHE A 404 11.21 28.71 4.92
CA PHE A 404 11.95 29.44 5.94
C PHE A 404 11.74 28.78 7.30
N LEU A 405 12.81 28.55 8.08
CA LEU A 405 12.77 27.94 9.41
C LEU A 405 13.04 29.00 10.47
N ASP A 406 12.14 29.13 11.46
CA ASP A 406 12.33 29.98 12.63
C ASP A 406 11.68 29.33 13.85
N ASN A 407 12.41 29.30 14.98
CA ASN A 407 11.95 28.73 16.25
C ASN A 407 11.32 27.32 16.13
N GLY A 408 11.90 26.45 15.30
CA GLY A 408 11.43 25.07 15.11
C GLY A 408 10.16 24.92 14.26
N THR A 409 9.69 26.00 13.63
CA THR A 409 8.54 25.98 12.72
C THR A 409 8.99 26.31 11.30
N TYR A 410 8.54 25.51 10.33
CA TYR A 410 8.74 25.74 8.91
C TYR A 410 7.60 26.58 8.33
N TYR A 411 7.95 27.59 7.56
CA TYR A 411 7.02 28.49 6.86
C TYR A 411 7.26 28.36 5.36
N LEU A 412 6.22 28.04 4.60
CA LEU A 412 6.27 27.92 3.15
C LEU A 412 5.55 29.10 2.52
N TYR A 413 6.24 29.78 1.62
CA TYR A 413 5.73 30.87 0.78
C TYR A 413 5.94 30.50 -0.68
N GLY A 414 5.15 31.07 -1.58
CA GLY A 414 5.34 30.87 -3.01
C GLY A 414 4.33 31.67 -3.85
N THR A 415 4.54 31.65 -5.15
CA THR A 415 3.66 32.24 -6.16
C THR A 415 2.31 31.50 -6.18
N SER A 416 1.24 32.19 -5.78
CA SER A 416 -0.11 31.58 -5.71
C SER A 416 -1.26 32.51 -6.13
N SER A 417 -1.06 33.83 -6.12
CA SER A 417 -2.13 34.80 -6.41
C SER A 417 -1.61 36.14 -6.92
N ASN A 418 -2.35 36.78 -7.81
CA ASN A 418 -2.11 38.18 -8.20
C ASN A 418 -2.51 39.22 -7.13
N LYS A 419 -2.93 38.77 -5.93
CA LYS A 419 -3.31 39.66 -4.81
C LYS A 419 -2.22 39.79 -3.74
N GLY A 420 -1.09 39.09 -3.90
CA GLY A 420 0.00 39.01 -2.94
C GLY A 420 0.30 37.56 -2.54
N PHE A 421 0.89 37.37 -1.36
CA PHE A 421 1.39 36.06 -0.91
C PHE A 421 0.63 35.51 0.30
N GLN A 422 0.53 34.19 0.36
CA GLN A 422 0.06 33.42 1.52
C GLN A 422 1.22 32.67 2.17
N THR A 423 1.01 32.14 3.38
CA THR A 423 1.97 31.22 4.00
C THR A 423 1.30 29.98 4.57
N TYR A 424 2.04 28.87 4.57
CA TYR A 424 1.66 27.60 5.18
C TYR A 424 2.67 27.25 6.26
N VAL A 425 2.24 26.61 7.35
CA VAL A 425 3.17 26.23 8.43
C VAL A 425 3.24 24.73 8.62
N SER A 426 4.42 24.24 9.00
CA SER A 426 4.68 22.83 9.31
C SER A 426 5.69 22.72 10.45
N SER A 427 5.57 21.65 11.25
CA SER A 427 6.58 21.28 12.24
C SER A 427 7.53 20.16 11.75
N ASP A 428 7.24 19.54 10.61
CA ASP A 428 7.90 18.29 10.18
C ASP A 428 8.20 18.19 8.66
N LEU A 429 7.93 19.27 7.90
CA LEU A 429 8.02 19.34 6.43
C LEU A 429 7.08 18.41 5.65
N LYS A 430 6.25 17.63 6.35
CA LYS A 430 5.34 16.63 5.77
C LYS A 430 3.90 17.10 5.84
N HIS A 431 3.48 17.60 6.99
CA HIS A 431 2.13 18.08 7.25
C HIS A 431 2.12 19.60 7.26
N TRP A 432 1.33 20.19 6.38
CA TRP A 432 1.19 21.63 6.23
C TRP A 432 -0.22 22.07 6.63
N SER A 433 -0.32 23.18 7.35
CA SER A 433 -1.61 23.77 7.72
C SER A 433 -2.34 24.35 6.51
N GLU A 434 -3.64 24.67 6.64
CA GLU A 434 -4.28 25.68 5.77
C GLU A 434 -3.52 27.03 5.81
N PRO A 435 -3.66 27.91 4.80
CA PRO A 435 -3.01 29.21 4.77
C PRO A 435 -3.16 30.00 6.09
N LYS A 436 -2.04 30.41 6.69
CA LYS A 436 -1.96 31.22 7.92
C LYS A 436 -1.58 32.66 7.59
N GLY A 437 -1.91 33.61 8.47
CA GLY A 437 -1.68 35.04 8.28
C GLY A 437 -2.91 35.87 8.61
N LEU A 438 -3.05 37.06 7.99
CA LEU A 438 -4.27 37.88 8.10
C LEU A 438 -5.49 37.16 7.49
N LYS A 439 -6.69 37.75 7.59
CA LYS A 439 -7.94 37.22 6.97
C LYS A 439 -7.65 36.72 5.54
N GLY A 440 -7.89 35.43 5.30
CA GLY A 440 -7.59 34.72 4.05
C GLY A 440 -6.19 34.10 3.95
N GLY A 441 -5.43 34.02 5.04
CA GLY A 441 -4.08 33.43 5.06
C GLY A 441 -3.01 34.26 4.34
N MET A 442 -3.27 35.55 4.14
CA MET A 442 -2.39 36.44 3.39
C MET A 442 -1.35 37.07 4.31
N VAL A 443 -0.10 37.05 3.88
CA VAL A 443 1.04 37.65 4.59
C VAL A 443 1.55 38.92 3.92
N LEU A 444 1.33 39.11 2.62
CA LEU A 444 1.57 40.36 1.90
C LEU A 444 0.37 40.61 1.00
N LYS A 445 -0.17 41.83 0.98
CA LYS A 445 -1.36 42.17 0.17
C LYS A 445 -1.07 43.33 -0.76
N LYS A 446 -1.61 43.26 -1.98
CA LYS A 446 -1.70 44.41 -2.89
C LYS A 446 -2.29 45.62 -2.15
N GLY A 447 -1.62 46.77 -2.27
CA GLY A 447 -1.99 48.01 -1.57
C GLY A 447 -1.36 48.20 -0.20
N GLU A 448 -0.62 47.21 0.32
CA GLU A 448 0.18 47.33 1.56
C GLU A 448 1.70 47.30 1.31
N ALA A 449 2.12 46.98 0.08
CA ALA A 449 3.49 47.00 -0.41
C ALA A 449 3.48 47.30 -1.93
N PHE A 450 4.65 47.59 -2.51
CA PHE A 450 4.80 47.86 -3.94
C PHE A 450 4.23 46.72 -4.81
N GLY A 451 3.57 47.11 -5.91
CA GLY A 451 3.06 46.18 -6.93
C GLY A 451 1.54 46.21 -7.09
N ASN A 452 1.09 46.15 -8.35
CA ASN A 452 -0.32 46.03 -8.73
C ASN A 452 -0.71 44.63 -9.23
N GLY A 453 0.26 43.78 -9.56
CA GLY A 453 0.08 42.38 -9.93
C GLY A 453 1.42 41.66 -10.11
N GLY A 454 1.39 40.43 -10.62
CA GLY A 454 2.61 39.67 -10.89
C GLY A 454 3.43 39.36 -9.64
N PHE A 455 2.75 39.05 -8.53
CA PHE A 455 3.41 38.72 -7.26
C PHE A 455 4.04 37.33 -7.36
N TRP A 456 5.35 37.28 -7.58
CA TRP A 456 6.09 36.05 -7.84
C TRP A 456 7.34 35.89 -6.96
N ALA A 457 7.80 34.64 -6.85
CA ALA A 457 9.09 34.25 -6.29
C ALA A 457 9.45 34.95 -4.97
N PRO A 458 8.63 34.81 -3.92
CA PRO A 458 8.93 35.41 -2.63
C PRO A 458 10.07 34.66 -1.94
N GLN A 459 11.08 35.38 -1.47
CA GLN A 459 12.08 34.89 -0.53
C GLN A 459 11.87 35.57 0.83
N VAL A 460 11.71 34.77 1.89
CA VAL A 460 11.60 35.26 3.27
C VAL A 460 12.86 34.94 4.07
N PHE A 461 13.39 35.93 4.79
CA PHE A 461 14.58 35.80 5.62
C PHE A 461 14.51 36.72 6.84
N LYS A 462 15.27 36.39 7.89
CA LYS A 462 15.34 37.17 9.13
C LYS A 462 16.66 37.93 9.20
N HIS A 463 16.61 39.23 9.43
CA HIS A 463 17.79 40.07 9.56
C HIS A 463 17.57 41.11 10.67
N LYS A 464 18.55 41.25 11.59
CA LYS A 464 18.50 42.22 12.71
C LYS A 464 17.17 42.25 13.48
N GLY A 465 16.58 41.08 13.72
CA GLY A 465 15.35 40.92 14.50
C GLY A 465 14.04 41.15 13.74
N LEU A 466 14.08 41.51 12.46
CA LEU A 466 12.90 41.65 11.60
C LEU A 466 12.86 40.59 10.51
N TYR A 467 11.67 40.34 9.97
CA TYR A 467 11.45 39.46 8.82
C TYR A 467 11.33 40.32 7.57
N TYR A 468 12.04 39.91 6.52
CA TYR A 468 12.05 40.56 5.22
C TYR A 468 11.47 39.60 4.19
N MET A 469 10.72 40.14 3.25
CA MET A 469 10.27 39.44 2.05
C MET A 469 10.79 40.20 0.84
N ALA A 470 11.74 39.61 0.12
CA ALA A 470 12.10 40.03 -1.22
C ALA A 470 11.18 39.32 -2.21
N TYR A 471 10.58 40.06 -3.15
CA TYR A 471 9.60 39.49 -4.07
C TYR A 471 9.56 40.24 -5.39
N THR A 472 8.99 39.59 -6.41
CA THR A 472 8.66 40.22 -7.69
C THR A 472 7.25 40.79 -7.63
N ALA A 473 7.04 42.01 -8.11
CA ALA A 473 5.73 42.53 -8.51
C ALA A 473 5.88 43.57 -9.63
N ASP A 474 4.91 43.60 -10.55
CA ASP A 474 4.96 44.43 -11.77
C ASP A 474 6.29 44.25 -12.56
N GLU A 475 6.84 43.02 -12.56
CA GLU A 475 8.14 42.67 -13.15
C GLU A 475 9.31 43.53 -12.63
N GLN A 476 9.22 43.94 -11.36
CA GLN A 476 10.26 44.59 -10.60
C GLN A 476 10.44 43.91 -9.24
N ILE A 477 11.60 44.09 -8.63
CA ILE A 477 11.92 43.52 -7.32
C ILE A 477 11.63 44.55 -6.23
N ALA A 478 10.97 44.13 -5.16
CA ALA A 478 10.73 44.95 -3.98
C ALA A 478 11.05 44.17 -2.71
N ILE A 479 11.30 44.90 -1.62
CA ILE A 479 11.53 44.34 -0.29
C ILE A 479 10.54 44.95 0.70
N ALA A 480 9.78 44.09 1.38
CA ALA A 480 8.84 44.44 2.44
C ALA A 480 9.28 43.83 3.78
N THR A 481 8.85 44.44 4.89
CA THR A 481 9.25 44.03 6.25
C THR A 481 8.06 43.64 7.11
N SER A 482 8.27 42.73 8.05
CA SER A 482 7.32 42.35 9.09
C SER A 482 8.01 42.08 10.43
N GLU A 483 7.26 42.19 11.52
CA GLU A 483 7.67 41.77 12.87
C GLU A 483 7.42 40.27 13.10
N SER A 484 6.75 39.59 12.16
CA SER A 484 6.37 38.17 12.26
C SER A 484 6.55 37.45 10.91
N PRO A 485 6.94 36.16 10.90
CA PRO A 485 6.95 35.38 9.66
C PRO A 485 5.52 35.18 9.12
N LEU A 486 4.49 35.34 9.95
CA LEU A 486 3.08 35.31 9.53
C LEU A 486 2.58 36.64 8.95
N GLY A 487 3.49 37.59 8.72
CA GLY A 487 3.17 38.91 8.22
C GLY A 487 2.38 39.78 9.23
N PRO A 488 1.80 40.89 8.76
CA PRO A 488 1.87 41.37 7.39
C PRO A 488 3.25 41.92 7.04
N PHE A 489 3.74 41.60 5.84
CA PHE A 489 4.89 42.24 5.21
C PHE A 489 4.41 43.52 4.51
N LYS A 490 4.98 44.67 4.90
CA LYS A 490 4.57 45.99 4.41
C LYS A 490 5.77 46.84 4.02
N GLN A 491 5.52 47.85 3.20
CA GLN A 491 6.45 48.95 2.96
C GLN A 491 5.87 50.25 3.48
N LYS A 492 6.69 51.05 4.17
CA LYS A 492 6.32 52.44 4.55
C LYS A 492 6.20 53.34 3.33
N VAL A 493 7.14 53.18 2.39
CA VAL A 493 7.14 53.84 1.08
C VAL A 493 7.13 52.72 0.04
N MET A 494 6.04 52.60 -0.72
CA MET A 494 5.86 51.54 -1.70
C MET A 494 6.70 51.83 -2.94
N LYS A 495 7.87 51.18 -3.03
CA LYS A 495 8.80 51.29 -4.15
C LYS A 495 9.46 49.95 -4.45
N SER A 496 9.85 49.76 -5.72
CA SER A 496 10.82 48.73 -6.09
C SER A 496 12.23 49.16 -5.69
N LEU A 497 13.16 48.20 -5.73
CA LEU A 497 14.59 48.47 -5.76
C LEU A 497 14.94 49.19 -7.07
N SER A 498 16.03 49.96 -7.05
CA SER A 498 16.57 50.63 -8.21
C SER A 498 17.16 49.61 -9.17
N GLY A 499 16.99 49.84 -10.47
CA GLY A 499 17.44 48.89 -11.48
C GLY A 499 17.04 49.32 -12.89
N THR A 500 17.64 48.67 -13.89
CA THR A 500 17.28 48.85 -15.30
C THR A 500 16.55 47.63 -15.84
N GLY A 501 15.56 47.86 -16.70
CA GLY A 501 14.77 46.81 -17.33
C GLY A 501 13.79 46.13 -16.38
N LYS A 502 13.33 44.94 -16.77
CA LYS A 502 12.48 44.07 -15.96
C LYS A 502 13.35 43.11 -15.16
N GLN A 503 13.04 42.97 -13.88
CA GLN A 503 13.82 42.23 -12.90
C GLN A 503 12.90 41.37 -12.05
N ILE A 504 13.19 40.07 -11.95
CA ILE A 504 12.34 39.09 -11.28
C ILE A 504 13.18 38.12 -10.44
N ASP A 505 12.49 37.29 -9.67
CA ASP A 505 13.00 36.13 -8.94
C ASP A 505 14.19 36.45 -8.01
N PRO A 506 13.96 37.31 -7.00
CA PRO A 506 15.03 37.76 -6.11
C PRO A 506 15.48 36.66 -5.14
N PHE A 507 16.79 36.64 -4.87
CA PHE A 507 17.37 35.89 -3.78
C PHE A 507 18.47 36.72 -3.10
N ILE A 508 18.22 37.11 -1.84
CA ILE A 508 19.16 37.82 -0.98
C ILE A 508 20.13 36.83 -0.35
N TYR A 509 21.42 37.13 -0.49
CA TYR A 509 22.52 36.39 0.10
C TYR A 509 23.38 37.30 0.97
N PHE A 510 23.69 36.85 2.18
CA PHE A 510 24.64 37.51 3.09
C PHE A 510 25.95 36.73 3.05
N ASP A 511 27.05 37.39 2.66
CA ASP A 511 28.37 36.75 2.68
C ASP A 511 28.94 36.65 4.11
N SER A 512 30.08 35.97 4.25
CA SER A 512 30.75 35.78 5.54
C SER A 512 31.28 37.07 6.17
N ASN A 513 31.43 38.15 5.40
CA ASN A 513 31.89 39.46 5.86
C ASN A 513 30.72 40.43 6.14
N GLY A 514 29.48 39.99 5.96
CA GLY A 514 28.27 40.78 6.16
C GLY A 514 27.89 41.67 4.97
N LYS A 515 28.55 41.55 3.82
CA LYS A 515 28.06 42.15 2.57
C LYS A 515 26.80 41.42 2.12
N VAL A 516 25.94 42.17 1.44
CA VAL A 516 24.65 41.67 0.96
C VAL A 516 24.66 41.70 -0.56
N TYR A 517 24.20 40.61 -1.17
CA TYR A 517 24.07 40.46 -2.60
C TYR A 517 22.63 40.10 -2.95
N LEU A 518 22.11 40.72 -4.01
CA LEU A 518 20.86 40.34 -4.65
C LEU A 518 21.20 39.52 -5.90
N TYR A 519 20.86 38.23 -5.88
CA TYR A 519 20.76 37.43 -7.08
C TYR A 519 19.37 37.61 -7.69
N HIS A 520 19.29 37.82 -9.00
CA HIS A 520 18.00 38.05 -9.67
C HIS A 520 18.07 37.73 -11.16
N VAL A 521 16.90 37.62 -11.79
CA VAL A 521 16.78 37.41 -13.22
C VAL A 521 16.44 38.72 -13.92
N LYS A 522 17.22 39.08 -14.94
CA LYS A 522 16.85 40.13 -15.90
C LYS A 522 16.29 39.52 -17.18
N LEU A 523 15.20 40.12 -17.66
CA LEU A 523 14.56 39.75 -18.92
C LEU A 523 15.21 40.51 -20.09
N GLN A 524 16.48 40.21 -20.35
CA GLN A 524 17.29 40.83 -21.40
C GLN A 524 17.88 39.74 -22.31
N ASN A 525 17.29 39.58 -23.50
CA ASN A 525 17.64 38.52 -24.46
C ASN A 525 17.52 37.11 -23.84
N GLY A 526 16.35 36.84 -23.24
CA GLY A 526 16.05 35.66 -22.43
C GLY A 526 16.14 35.92 -20.93
N ASN A 527 16.04 34.85 -20.14
CA ASN A 527 16.19 34.89 -18.69
C ASN A 527 17.66 34.70 -18.33
N ARG A 528 18.28 35.69 -17.69
CA ARG A 528 19.69 35.65 -17.29
C ARG A 528 19.82 36.02 -15.82
N ILE A 529 20.62 35.25 -15.10
CA ILE A 529 20.91 35.50 -13.68
C ILE A 529 22.00 36.55 -13.57
N PHE A 530 21.76 37.55 -12.74
CA PHE A 530 22.68 38.61 -12.36
C PHE A 530 22.85 38.62 -10.84
N VAL A 531 23.94 39.23 -10.39
CA VAL A 531 24.20 39.49 -8.97
C VAL A 531 24.60 40.94 -8.82
N VAL A 532 24.06 41.63 -7.82
CA VAL A 532 24.42 43.04 -7.55
C VAL A 532 24.63 43.22 -6.05
N GLU A 533 25.61 44.04 -5.65
CA GLU A 533 25.81 44.37 -4.25
C GLU A 533 24.66 45.26 -3.75
N MET A 534 24.19 44.98 -2.53
CA MET A 534 23.14 45.74 -1.87
C MET A 534 23.69 46.63 -0.77
N LYS A 535 22.98 47.72 -0.49
CA LYS A 535 23.26 48.53 0.70
C LYS A 535 23.07 47.65 1.96
N PRO A 536 23.91 47.81 3.01
CA PRO A 536 23.82 47.00 4.22
C PRO A 536 22.50 47.10 5.00
N ASP A 537 21.66 48.10 4.70
CA ASP A 537 20.33 48.29 5.28
C ASP A 537 19.19 47.72 4.42
N LEU A 538 19.52 47.06 3.30
CA LEU A 538 18.59 46.46 2.33
C LEU A 538 17.67 47.47 1.64
N SER A 539 17.94 48.77 1.75
CA SER A 539 17.06 49.83 1.23
C SER A 539 17.10 49.97 -0.28
N ASP A 540 18.21 49.56 -0.91
CA ASP A 540 18.44 49.56 -2.34
C ASP A 540 19.68 48.74 -2.74
N VAL A 541 19.86 48.55 -4.05
CA VAL A 541 21.11 48.06 -4.65
C VAL A 541 22.16 49.18 -4.75
N ILE A 542 23.43 48.81 -4.91
CA ILE A 542 24.53 49.72 -5.22
C ILE A 542 24.73 49.74 -6.74
N LEU A 543 24.35 50.84 -7.38
CA LEU A 543 24.44 50.97 -8.84
C LEU A 543 25.88 50.81 -9.33
N GLY A 544 26.05 50.07 -10.43
CA GLY A 544 27.35 49.81 -11.06
C GLY A 544 28.13 48.62 -10.47
N THR A 545 27.52 47.82 -9.59
CA THR A 545 28.12 46.62 -8.99
C THR A 545 27.53 45.30 -9.51
N GLU A 546 26.79 45.37 -10.62
CA GLU A 546 26.10 44.23 -11.24
C GLU A 546 27.01 43.45 -12.20
#